data_AF-A0A2N7B436-F1
#
_entry.id   AF-A0A2N7B436-F1
#
_cell.length_a   1.000
_cell.length_b   1.000
_cell.length_c   1.000
_cell.angle_alpha   90.00
_cell.angle_beta   90.00
_cell.angle_gamma   90.00
#
_symmetry.space_group_name_H-M   'P 1'
#
loop_
_entity.id
_entity.type
_entity.pdbx_description
1 polymer ?
#
loop_
_entity_poly.entity_id
_entity_poly.type
_entity_poly.pdbx_seq_one_letter_code
_entity_poly.pdbx_strand_id
1 'polypeptide(L)'
;MAQQNQTTYTPNFMEKLKQFVRTRGADYLLDKNISSIGIGYKCVDGKRSREVVIQFTVETKVQPEVLPSLGTILIPGAIVVDGQEVPTDVLERSFQASFLVVDERVSNPRKIHLDPIVPGISVSHHQLSAVPLGASYTDERTEPVRAE
;
A
#
# COMPACT_ATOMS: atom_id res chain seq x y z
N MET A 1 25.30 20.03 -16.02
CA MET A 1 23.95 20.60 -16.20
C MET A 1 22.92 19.50 -15.95
N ALA A 2 22.14 19.62 -14.87
CA ALA A 2 20.87 18.93 -14.66
C ALA A 2 20.26 19.55 -13.39
N GLN A 3 19.41 20.56 -13.57
CA GLN A 3 18.68 21.20 -12.46
C GLN A 3 17.70 20.17 -11.90
N GLN A 4 18.00 19.66 -10.71
CA GLN A 4 17.09 18.81 -9.94
C GLN A 4 16.01 19.69 -9.34
N ASN A 5 14.96 19.96 -10.11
CA ASN A 5 13.75 20.61 -9.59
C ASN A 5 13.05 19.63 -8.64
N GLN A 6 13.29 19.82 -7.34
CA GLN A 6 12.58 19.10 -6.30
C GLN A 6 11.18 19.71 -6.17
N THR A 7 10.20 19.12 -6.84
CA THR A 7 8.79 19.51 -6.67
C THR A 7 8.32 18.95 -5.34
N THR A 8 8.41 19.75 -4.28
CA THR A 8 7.84 19.43 -2.97
C THR A 8 6.32 19.48 -3.08
N TYR A 9 5.68 18.33 -3.20
CA TYR A 9 4.22 18.27 -3.27
C TYR A 9 3.60 18.48 -1.89
N THR A 10 2.60 19.37 -1.82
CA THR A 10 1.85 19.60 -0.59
C THR A 10 0.90 18.43 -0.31
N PRO A 11 0.58 18.13 0.96
CA PRO A 11 -0.37 17.07 1.32
C PRO A 11 -1.73 17.21 0.64
N ASN A 12 -2.20 18.46 0.48
CA ASN A 12 -3.45 18.78 -0.20
C ASN A 12 -3.43 18.37 -1.68
N PHE A 13 -2.31 18.62 -2.39
CA PHE A 13 -2.17 18.22 -3.78
C PHE A 13 -2.19 16.70 -3.97
N MET A 14 -1.61 15.93 -3.04
CA MET A 14 -1.67 14.46 -3.07
C MET A 14 -3.10 13.92 -2.94
N GLU A 15 -3.94 14.54 -2.10
CA GLU A 15 -5.36 14.15 -2.00
C GLU A 15 -6.12 14.45 -3.29
N LYS A 16 -5.85 15.60 -3.92
CA LYS A 16 -6.45 15.95 -5.23
C LYS A 16 -6.04 14.98 -6.33
N LEU A 17 -4.78 14.55 -6.36
CA LEU A 17 -4.30 13.52 -7.28
C LEU A 17 -5.02 12.18 -7.08
N LYS A 18 -5.19 11.75 -5.82
CA LYS A 18 -5.95 10.52 -5.52
C LYS A 18 -7.39 10.63 -5.98
N GLN A 19 -8.01 11.79 -5.76
CA GLN A 19 -9.38 12.05 -6.22
C GLN A 19 -9.46 12.03 -7.75
N PHE A 20 -8.49 12.63 -8.45
CA PHE A 20 -8.42 12.58 -9.90
C PHE A 20 -8.36 11.13 -10.42
N VAL A 21 -7.45 10.31 -9.89
CA VAL A 21 -7.31 8.90 -10.29
C VAL A 21 -8.60 8.12 -10.01
N ARG A 22 -9.29 8.39 -8.89
CA ARG A 22 -10.56 7.72 -8.58
C ARG A 22 -11.71 8.12 -9.50
N THR A 23 -11.78 9.38 -9.90
CA THR A 23 -12.90 9.88 -10.73
C THR A 23 -12.67 9.64 -12.22
N ARG A 24 -11.48 9.95 -12.72
CA ARG A 24 -11.12 9.89 -14.16
C ARG A 24 -10.43 8.58 -14.53
N GLY A 25 -9.90 7.84 -13.55
CA GLY A 25 -9.19 6.59 -13.83
C GLY A 25 -10.09 5.52 -14.44
N ALA A 26 -11.37 5.50 -14.07
CA ALA A 26 -12.35 4.56 -14.63
C ALA A 26 -12.50 4.71 -16.16
N ASP A 27 -12.40 5.93 -16.68
CA ASP A 27 -12.51 6.19 -18.13
C ASP A 27 -11.35 5.54 -18.90
N TYR A 28 -10.14 5.57 -18.33
CA TYR A 28 -8.96 4.94 -18.94
C TYR A 28 -8.99 3.42 -18.86
N LEU A 29 -9.63 2.85 -17.83
CA LEU A 29 -9.78 1.40 -17.68
C LEU A 29 -10.79 0.78 -18.66
N LEU A 30 -11.49 1.59 -19.45
CA LEU A 30 -12.30 1.10 -20.58
C LEU A 30 -11.44 0.56 -21.72
N ASP A 31 -10.18 0.99 -21.79
CA ASP A 31 -9.20 0.47 -22.75
C ASP A 31 -8.69 -0.91 -22.29
N LYS A 32 -8.85 -1.93 -23.15
CA LYS A 32 -8.46 -3.31 -22.84
C LYS A 32 -6.97 -3.48 -22.60
N ASN A 33 -6.13 -2.59 -23.14
CA ASN A 33 -4.68 -2.67 -22.93
C ASN A 33 -4.27 -2.10 -21.56
N ILE A 34 -5.12 -1.30 -20.90
CA ILE A 34 -4.82 -0.65 -19.62
C ILE A 34 -5.34 -1.53 -18.48
N SER A 35 -4.42 -2.10 -17.70
CA SER A 35 -4.76 -2.97 -16.56
C SER A 35 -4.93 -2.22 -15.25
N SER A 36 -4.21 -1.12 -15.05
CA SER A 36 -4.36 -0.28 -13.86
C SER A 36 -3.86 1.15 -14.07
N ILE A 37 -4.39 2.07 -13.27
CA ILE A 37 -3.97 3.47 -13.19
C ILE A 37 -3.73 3.84 -11.72
N GLY A 38 -2.65 4.56 -11.44
CA GLY A 38 -2.28 4.93 -10.09
C GLY A 38 -1.34 6.13 -10.00
N ILE A 39 -0.96 6.47 -8.77
CA ILE A 39 0.07 7.46 -8.50
C ILE A 39 1.36 6.70 -8.22
N GLY A 40 2.38 6.99 -9.01
CA GLY A 40 3.68 6.34 -8.93
C GLY A 40 4.81 7.35 -8.85
N TYR A 41 6.02 6.80 -8.90
CA TYR A 41 7.22 7.58 -9.14
C TYR A 41 7.79 7.17 -10.47
N LYS A 42 8.31 8.14 -11.23
CA LYS A 42 8.86 7.89 -12.55
C LYS A 42 9.98 6.86 -12.48
N CYS A 43 9.90 5.82 -13.31
CA CYS A 43 10.98 4.85 -13.44
C CYS A 43 11.74 5.11 -14.75
N VAL A 44 13.03 5.44 -14.64
CA VAL A 44 13.93 5.58 -15.79
C VAL A 44 15.04 4.56 -15.63
N ASP A 45 15.24 3.68 -16.61
CA ASP A 45 16.28 2.64 -16.62
C ASP A 45 16.31 1.76 -15.36
N GLY A 46 15.13 1.36 -14.88
CA GLY A 46 14.98 0.52 -13.68
C GLY A 46 15.26 1.24 -12.36
N LYS A 47 15.61 2.54 -12.39
CA LYS A 47 15.81 3.36 -11.19
C LYS A 47 14.58 4.20 -10.91
N ARG A 48 14.07 4.10 -9.69
CA ARG A 48 12.93 4.87 -9.21
C ARG A 48 13.38 6.32 -8.93
N SER A 49 12.82 7.27 -9.65
CA SER A 49 13.01 8.70 -9.43
C SER A 49 12.19 9.19 -8.22
N ARG A 50 12.39 10.45 -7.83
CA ARG A 50 11.57 11.15 -6.82
C ARG A 50 10.43 11.98 -7.44
N GLU A 51 10.32 12.00 -8.77
CA GLU A 51 9.27 12.70 -9.50
C GLU A 51 7.95 11.91 -9.43
N VAL A 52 6.88 12.56 -8.97
CA VAL A 52 5.54 11.94 -8.89
C VAL A 52 4.90 11.99 -10.26
N VAL A 53 4.40 10.84 -10.71
CA VAL A 53 3.77 10.65 -12.02
C VAL A 53 2.46 9.92 -11.88
N ILE A 54 1.56 10.12 -12.85
CA ILE A 54 0.41 9.23 -13.02
C ILE A 54 0.90 8.01 -13.78
N GLN A 55 0.92 6.87 -13.11
CA GLN A 55 1.40 5.62 -13.66
C GLN A 55 0.24 4.85 -14.28
N PHE A 56 0.41 4.48 -15.55
CA PHE A 56 -0.45 3.57 -16.28
C PHE A 56 0.25 2.23 -16.42
N THR A 57 -0.41 1.15 -16.03
CA THR A 57 0.08 -0.20 -16.29
C THR A 57 -0.64 -0.76 -17.49
N VAL A 58 0.13 -1.22 -18.48
CA VAL A 58 -0.37 -1.81 -19.72
C VAL A 58 0.11 -3.25 -19.88
N GLU A 59 -0.65 -4.05 -20.62
CA GLU A 59 -0.24 -5.42 -20.95
C GLU A 59 0.90 -5.44 -21.98
N THR A 60 0.84 -4.57 -23.00
CA THR A 60 1.87 -4.49 -24.04
C THR A 60 2.19 -3.04 -24.37
N LYS A 61 3.48 -2.65 -24.29
CA LYS A 61 3.94 -1.38 -24.85
C LYS A 61 4.11 -1.51 -26.35
N VAL A 62 3.43 -0.63 -27.07
CA VAL A 62 3.61 -0.48 -28.51
C VAL A 62 3.96 0.96 -28.88
N GLN A 63 4.57 1.12 -30.04
CA GLN A 63 4.79 2.44 -30.60
C GLN A 63 3.47 3.10 -31.01
N PRO A 64 3.39 4.44 -30.99
CA PRO A 64 2.16 5.17 -31.30
C PRO A 64 1.52 4.79 -32.64
N GLU A 65 2.34 4.42 -33.62
CA GLU A 65 1.91 4.02 -34.97
C GLU A 65 1.08 2.72 -34.97
N VAL A 66 1.27 1.85 -33.98
CA VAL A 66 0.65 0.52 -33.89
C VAL A 66 -0.53 0.50 -32.91
N LEU A 67 -0.70 1.56 -32.10
CA LEU A 67 -1.82 1.70 -31.15
C LEU A 67 -3.21 1.45 -31.78
N PRO A 68 -3.53 1.97 -32.98
CA PRO A 68 -4.85 1.76 -33.59
C PRO A 68 -5.14 0.29 -33.89
N SER A 69 -4.08 -0.49 -34.17
CA SER A 69 -4.21 -1.92 -34.48
C SER A 69 -4.57 -2.76 -33.25
N LEU A 70 -4.30 -2.23 -32.05
CA LEU A 70 -4.65 -2.84 -30.77
C LEU A 70 -5.95 -2.29 -30.18
N GLY A 71 -6.61 -1.33 -30.86
CA GLY A 71 -7.83 -0.69 -30.37
C GLY A 71 -7.62 0.13 -29.10
N THR A 72 -6.39 0.57 -28.83
CA THR A 72 -5.99 1.33 -27.64
C THR A 72 -5.79 2.80 -27.99
N ILE A 73 -6.00 3.68 -27.01
CA ILE A 73 -5.88 5.14 -27.16
C ILE A 73 -4.49 5.59 -26.69
N LEU A 74 -3.93 6.59 -27.36
CA LEU A 74 -2.68 7.21 -26.92
C LEU A 74 -2.87 7.87 -25.55
N ILE A 75 -2.09 7.41 -24.56
CA ILE A 75 -2.06 8.02 -23.23
C ILE A 75 -1.34 9.37 -23.33
N PRO A 76 -1.94 10.47 -22.84
CA PRO A 76 -1.31 11.78 -22.88
C PRO A 76 -0.04 11.80 -22.02
N GLY A 77 1.03 12.45 -22.48
CA GLY A 77 2.32 12.53 -21.78
C GLY A 77 2.30 13.37 -20.49
N ALA A 78 1.32 14.24 -20.35
CA ALA A 78 1.06 15.01 -19.14
C ALA A 78 -0.45 15.21 -18.98
N ILE A 79 -0.90 15.23 -17.73
CA ILE A 79 -2.31 15.44 -17.36
C ILE A 79 -2.38 16.63 -16.42
N VAL A 80 -3.29 17.56 -16.69
CA VAL A 80 -3.54 18.71 -15.82
C VAL A 80 -4.45 18.27 -14.67
N VAL A 81 -3.92 18.32 -13.44
CA VAL A 81 -4.67 18.07 -12.21
C VAL A 81 -4.63 19.35 -11.38
N ASP A 82 -5.80 19.94 -11.12
CA ASP A 82 -5.92 21.16 -10.30
C ASP A 82 -5.07 22.34 -10.82
N GLY A 83 -4.90 22.45 -12.14
CA GLY A 83 -4.09 23.48 -12.78
C GLY A 83 -2.58 23.21 -12.82
N GLN A 84 -2.12 22.08 -12.27
CA GLN A 84 -0.73 21.64 -12.34
C GLN A 84 -0.56 20.51 -13.35
N GLU A 85 0.44 20.62 -14.23
CA GLU A 85 0.81 19.52 -15.13
C GLU A 85 1.54 18.43 -14.36
N VAL A 86 0.99 17.22 -14.41
CA VAL A 86 1.57 16.01 -13.83
C VAL A 86 2.01 15.09 -14.97
N PRO A 87 3.29 14.69 -15.04
CA PRO A 87 3.76 13.78 -16.07
C PRO A 87 3.12 12.40 -15.92
N THR A 88 2.93 11.71 -17.04
CA THR A 88 2.48 10.32 -17.06
C THR A 88 3.66 9.38 -17.29
N ASP A 89 3.56 8.17 -16.76
CA ASP A 89 4.52 7.10 -16.99
C ASP A 89 3.77 5.82 -17.38
N VAL A 90 4.31 5.08 -18.34
CA VAL A 90 3.71 3.85 -18.83
C VAL A 90 4.60 2.69 -18.40
N LEU A 91 4.05 1.76 -17.64
CA LEU A 91 4.70 0.54 -17.18
C LEU A 91 4.08 -0.66 -17.89
N GLU A 92 4.93 -1.53 -18.45
CA GLU A 92 4.46 -2.81 -18.98
C GLU A 92 4.49 -3.83 -17.85
N ARG A 93 3.35 -4.48 -17.59
CA ARG A 93 3.29 -5.55 -16.60
C ARG A 93 2.14 -6.49 -16.91
N SER A 94 2.46 -7.76 -17.09
CA SER A 94 1.46 -8.83 -17.09
C SER A 94 1.12 -9.23 -15.66
N PHE A 95 -0.15 -9.19 -15.28
CA PHE A 95 -0.61 -9.76 -14.02
C PHE A 95 -1.03 -11.22 -14.22
N GLN A 96 -0.57 -12.11 -13.35
CA GLN A 96 -1.08 -13.48 -13.26
C GLN A 96 -1.58 -13.71 -11.83
N ALA A 97 -2.87 -14.04 -11.71
CA ALA A 97 -3.44 -14.42 -10.42
C ALA A 97 -2.75 -15.70 -9.92
N SER A 98 -2.08 -15.60 -8.78
CA SER A 98 -1.55 -16.75 -8.06
C SER A 98 -2.08 -16.69 -6.63
N PHE A 99 -2.51 -17.84 -6.12
CA PHE A 99 -2.85 -18.00 -4.73
C PHE A 99 -2.01 -19.14 -4.17
N LEU A 100 -1.51 -18.95 -2.96
CA LEU A 100 -0.90 -19.99 -2.17
C LEU A 100 -1.91 -20.37 -1.10
N VAL A 101 -2.34 -21.62 -1.10
CA VAL A 101 -3.12 -22.16 0.02
C VAL A 101 -2.13 -22.29 1.18
N VAL A 102 -2.30 -21.47 2.20
CA VAL A 102 -1.50 -21.49 3.42
C VAL A 102 -2.33 -22.14 4.50
N ASP A 103 -1.74 -23.09 5.23
CA ASP A 103 -2.40 -23.69 6.39
C ASP A 103 -2.75 -22.62 7.42
N GLU A 104 -3.88 -22.81 8.10
CA GLU A 104 -4.27 -21.95 9.21
C GLU A 104 -3.15 -21.93 10.24
N ARG A 105 -2.68 -20.72 10.62
CA ARG A 105 -1.68 -20.58 11.67
C ARG A 105 -2.24 -21.15 12.96
N VAL A 106 -1.70 -22.29 13.39
CA VAL A 106 -1.99 -22.85 14.71
C VAL A 106 -1.63 -21.80 15.76
N SER A 107 -2.64 -21.26 16.44
CA SER A 107 -2.40 -20.31 17.53
C SER A 107 -1.54 -21.00 18.59
N ASN A 108 -0.62 -20.24 19.20
CA ASN A 108 0.16 -20.76 20.30
C ASN A 108 -0.81 -21.30 21.37
N PRO A 109 -0.65 -22.54 21.87
CA PRO A 109 -1.56 -23.10 22.88
C PRO A 109 -1.63 -22.27 24.17
N ARG A 110 -0.66 -21.37 24.42
CA ARG A 110 -0.68 -20.38 25.51
C ARG A 110 -1.53 -19.13 25.23
N LYS A 111 -1.99 -18.95 24.00
CA LYS A 111 -2.75 -17.78 23.50
C LYS A 111 -4.11 -18.22 22.95
N ILE A 112 -4.77 -19.09 23.70
CA ILE A 112 -6.15 -19.50 23.45
C ILE A 112 -7.06 -18.80 24.45
N HIS A 113 -8.30 -18.55 24.05
CA HIS A 113 -9.32 -18.06 24.96
C HIS A 113 -9.65 -19.15 25.98
N LEU A 114 -9.70 -18.79 27.26
CA LEU A 114 -10.00 -19.69 28.38
C LEU A 114 -11.12 -19.09 29.22
N ASP A 115 -12.21 -19.82 29.36
CA ASP A 115 -13.36 -19.48 30.20
C ASP A 115 -13.98 -20.78 30.77
N PRO A 116 -13.96 -21.02 32.10
CA PRO A 116 -13.41 -20.17 33.14
C PRO A 116 -11.87 -20.20 33.16
N ILE A 117 -11.28 -19.15 33.75
CA ILE A 117 -9.83 -19.08 33.99
C ILE A 117 -9.45 -20.11 35.07
N VAL A 118 -8.44 -20.94 34.83
CA VAL A 118 -7.98 -22.02 35.74
C VAL A 118 -6.59 -21.74 36.33
N PRO A 119 -6.24 -22.34 37.49
CA PRO A 119 -4.90 -22.23 38.06
C PRO A 119 -3.79 -22.68 37.11
N GLY A 120 -2.65 -21.98 37.12
CA GLY A 120 -1.51 -22.23 36.24
C GLY A 120 -1.52 -21.42 34.93
N ILE A 121 -2.56 -20.63 34.69
CA ILE A 121 -2.59 -19.66 33.59
C ILE A 121 -1.90 -18.36 34.01
N SER A 122 -1.04 -17.83 33.14
CA SER A 122 -0.45 -16.50 33.35
C SER A 122 -1.34 -15.41 32.76
N VAL A 123 -1.60 -14.36 33.53
CA VAL A 123 -2.40 -13.21 33.12
C VAL A 123 -1.54 -11.95 33.18
N SER A 124 -1.67 -11.07 32.19
CA SER A 124 -1.12 -9.72 32.26
C SER A 124 -1.99 -8.71 31.53
N HIS A 125 -1.78 -7.44 31.87
CA HIS A 125 -2.14 -6.33 31.01
C HIS A 125 -1.44 -6.47 29.65
N HIS A 126 -2.11 -6.08 28.56
CA HIS A 126 -1.58 -6.19 27.19
C HIS A 126 -0.21 -5.49 26.92
N GLN A 127 0.25 -4.63 27.84
CA GLN A 127 1.52 -3.89 27.74
C GLN A 127 2.62 -4.48 28.64
N LEU A 128 2.31 -5.51 29.43
CA LEU A 128 3.19 -6.09 30.44
C LEU A 128 3.41 -7.60 30.21
N SER A 129 4.49 -8.12 30.78
CA SER A 129 4.80 -9.55 30.80
C SER A 129 3.80 -10.33 31.66
N ALA A 130 3.37 -11.50 31.19
CA ALA A 130 2.41 -12.37 31.87
C ALA A 130 3.01 -13.03 33.12
N VAL A 131 2.27 -12.99 34.24
CA VAL A 131 2.64 -13.63 35.51
C VAL A 131 1.59 -14.71 35.85
N PRO A 132 1.99 -15.88 36.36
CA PRO A 132 1.04 -16.91 36.79
C PRO A 132 0.00 -16.38 37.78
N LEU A 133 -1.28 -16.71 37.58
CA LEU A 133 -2.32 -16.48 38.59
C LEU A 133 -1.92 -17.14 39.92
N GLY A 134 -1.86 -16.33 40.98
CA GLY A 134 -1.41 -16.73 42.31
C GLY A 134 0.05 -16.38 42.63
N ALA A 135 0.82 -15.84 41.67
CA ALA A 135 2.15 -15.29 41.93
C ALA A 135 2.08 -13.76 42.09
N SER A 136 2.60 -13.25 43.21
CA SER A 136 2.78 -11.81 43.44
C SER A 136 4.07 -11.31 42.79
N TYR A 137 4.01 -10.19 42.07
CA TYR A 137 5.20 -9.46 41.63
C TYR A 137 5.29 -8.13 42.40
N THR A 138 6.46 -7.81 42.93
CA THR A 138 6.77 -6.50 43.51
C THR A 138 7.56 -5.69 42.49
N ASP A 139 6.99 -4.58 42.02
CA ASP A 139 7.72 -3.53 41.29
C ASP A 139 8.37 -2.60 42.32
N GLU A 140 9.66 -2.28 42.15
CA GLU A 140 10.40 -1.37 43.03
C GLU A 140 9.88 0.08 43.00
N ARG A 141 8.91 0.41 42.13
CA ARG A 141 8.28 1.73 42.04
C ARG A 141 6.81 1.80 42.43
N THR A 142 6.18 0.71 42.85
CA THR A 142 4.74 0.75 43.18
C THR A 142 4.42 -0.15 44.37
N GLU A 143 3.76 0.45 45.37
CA GLU A 143 3.23 -0.24 46.55
C GLU A 143 2.46 -1.53 46.16
N PRO A 144 2.56 -2.60 46.96
CA PRO A 144 2.04 -3.92 46.59
C PRO A 144 0.51 -3.89 46.50
N VAL A 145 -0.02 -4.05 45.28
CA VAL A 145 -1.46 -4.24 45.06
C VAL A 145 -1.75 -5.73 45.22
N ARG A 146 -2.47 -6.10 46.29
CA ARG A 146 -3.06 -7.43 46.43
C ARG A 146 -4.16 -7.57 45.37
N ALA A 147 -4.01 -8.56 44.50
CA ALA A 147 -5.14 -9.07 43.73
C ALA A 147 -5.89 -10.04 44.65
N GLU A 148 -7.03 -9.59 45.17
CA GLU A 148 -8.05 -10.46 45.75
C GLU A 148 -8.88 -11.12 44.64
#